data_AF-A0A2E5W592-F1
#
_entry.id   AF-A0A2E5W592-F1
#
_cell.length_a   1.000
_cell.length_b   1.000
_cell.length_c   1.000
_cell.angle_alpha   90.00
_cell.angle_beta   90.00
_cell.angle_gamma   90.00
#
_symmetry.space_group_name_H-M   'P 1'
#
loop_
_entity.id
_entity.type
_entity.pdbx_description
1 polymer ?
#
loop_
_entity_poly.entity_id
_entity_poly.type
_entity_poly.pdbx_seq_one_letter_code
_entity_poly.pdbx_strand_id
1 'polypeptide(L)'
;MNRTVFLFLTVLLFFDCFGRRIKEPDNIYSIKARLSNINDWISKSGLEVTRLKKQIKIQKRYYLVNNPSVYDILNENFESMKDIIFDVKGYRDQITGLIDILNIPDSDSLHSILEDEITYDRKINLIFSEFINSKKEYLKSKNRLKRGLMRDLKKIVFLEDKTNQWKNEFFELSLKRLELNHSITKFETELNMMIFNDDYDNRKKIKKLSRRIKRYTSRLNEIETYVDKLDSIALKEIGHWVYVIGVREKKPNFELTYKKYKKEYKKIIRDISFELKGI
;
A
#
# COMPACT_ATOMS: atom_id res chain seq x y z
N MET A 1 3.32 -34.11 -9.66
CA MET A 1 4.51 -33.73 -8.86
C MET A 1 4.41 -32.27 -8.45
N ASN A 2 4.35 -32.08 -7.14
CA ASN A 2 3.97 -30.87 -6.41
C ASN A 2 4.99 -29.73 -6.54
N ARG A 3 4.67 -28.67 -7.31
CA ARG A 3 5.39 -27.38 -7.22
C ARG A 3 4.49 -26.18 -6.91
N THR A 4 3.16 -26.31 -7.05
CA THR A 4 2.19 -25.24 -6.79
C THR A 4 1.68 -25.20 -5.34
N VAL A 5 1.78 -26.31 -4.60
CA VAL A 5 1.36 -26.38 -3.18
C VAL A 5 2.37 -25.71 -2.24
N PHE A 6 3.64 -25.60 -2.64
CA PHE A 6 4.72 -25.05 -1.78
C PHE A 6 4.68 -23.52 -1.62
N LEU A 7 4.02 -22.80 -2.54
CA LEU A 7 3.92 -21.33 -2.50
C LEU A 7 2.78 -20.83 -1.61
N PHE A 8 1.74 -21.63 -1.39
CA PHE A 8 0.66 -21.26 -0.45
C PHE A 8 1.03 -21.53 1.01
N LEU A 9 1.89 -22.52 1.28
CA LEU A 9 2.33 -22.85 2.63
C LEU A 9 3.21 -21.73 3.24
N THR A 10 4.00 -21.04 2.42
CA THR A 10 4.89 -19.95 2.89
C THR A 10 4.12 -18.68 3.24
N VAL A 11 2.97 -18.41 2.58
CA VAL A 11 2.10 -17.27 2.92
C VAL A 11 1.32 -17.53 4.22
N LEU A 12 0.95 -18.79 4.50
CA LEU A 12 0.24 -19.16 5.73
C LEU A 12 1.14 -19.13 6.99
N LEU A 13 2.45 -19.35 6.85
CA LEU A 13 3.40 -19.26 7.97
C LEU A 13 3.58 -17.83 8.54
N PHE A 14 3.06 -16.79 7.85
CA PHE A 14 3.06 -15.41 8.36
C PHE A 14 1.73 -14.99 9.01
N PHE A 15 0.65 -15.78 8.88
CA PHE A 15 -0.64 -15.46 9.50
C PHE A 15 -0.66 -15.76 11.01
N ASP A 16 0.14 -16.72 11.48
CA ASP A 16 0.24 -17.06 12.91
C ASP A 16 0.97 -16.01 13.78
N CYS A 17 1.42 -14.90 13.19
CA CYS A 17 1.97 -13.76 13.92
C CYS A 17 1.01 -12.56 14.06
N PHE A 18 -0.15 -12.56 13.41
CA PHE A 18 -1.15 -11.50 13.57
C PHE A 18 -2.05 -11.78 14.79
N GLY A 19 -1.56 -11.50 15.99
CA GLY A 19 -2.38 -11.49 17.21
C GLY A 19 -1.74 -12.05 18.48
N ARG A 20 -0.55 -12.64 18.42
CA ARG A 20 0.19 -13.00 19.64
C ARG A 20 0.76 -11.74 20.28
N ARG A 21 0.59 -11.57 21.60
CA ARG A 21 1.36 -10.60 22.38
C ARG A 21 2.83 -10.77 22.01
N ILE A 22 3.51 -9.68 21.68
CA ILE A 22 4.93 -9.71 21.37
C ILE A 22 5.62 -10.23 22.63
N LYS A 23 6.04 -11.51 22.65
CA LYS A 23 6.83 -12.08 23.74
C LYS A 23 8.04 -11.19 23.95
N GLU A 24 8.35 -10.88 25.21
CA GLU A 24 9.56 -10.16 25.58
C GLU A 24 10.78 -10.80 24.90
N PRO A 25 11.75 -9.98 24.49
CA PRO A 25 12.86 -10.47 23.71
C PRO A 25 13.80 -11.27 24.61
N ASP A 26 13.65 -12.59 24.62
CA ASP A 26 14.43 -13.48 25.50
C ASP A 26 15.91 -13.62 25.08
N ASN A 27 16.30 -13.05 23.94
CA ASN A 27 17.69 -13.12 23.45
C ASN A 27 18.05 -11.97 22.50
N ILE A 28 19.35 -11.80 22.23
CA ILE A 28 19.90 -10.73 21.39
C ILE A 28 19.33 -10.72 19.94
N TYR A 29 18.99 -11.89 19.38
CA TYR A 29 18.41 -11.98 18.03
C TYR A 29 17.00 -11.39 17.97
N SER A 30 16.18 -11.64 18.99
CA SER A 30 14.85 -11.06 19.10
C SER A 30 14.88 -9.54 19.27
N ILE A 31 15.90 -9.01 19.97
CA ILE A 31 16.16 -7.57 20.07
C ILE A 31 16.54 -7.00 18.70
N LYS A 32 17.46 -7.65 17.97
CA LYS A 32 17.85 -7.24 16.61
C LYS A 32 16.66 -7.24 15.63
N ALA A 33 15.78 -8.24 15.71
CA ALA A 33 14.55 -8.27 14.90
C ALA A 33 13.60 -7.11 15.22
N ARG A 34 13.39 -6.81 16.50
CA ARG A 34 12.59 -5.64 16.93
C ARG A 34 13.25 -4.31 16.53
N LEU A 35 14.57 -4.20 16.58
CA LEU A 35 15.31 -3.04 16.10
C LEU A 35 15.10 -2.82 14.59
N SER A 36 15.05 -3.89 13.80
CA SER A 36 14.70 -3.82 12.38
C SER A 36 13.31 -3.20 12.17
N ASN A 37 12.32 -3.54 12.99
CA ASN A 37 10.99 -2.94 12.93
C ASN A 37 11.02 -1.42 13.23
N ILE A 38 11.90 -0.97 14.13
CA ILE A 38 12.10 0.46 14.41
C ILE A 38 12.70 1.15 13.18
N ASN A 39 13.74 0.57 12.56
CA ASN A 39 14.37 1.13 11.36
C ASN A 39 13.39 1.27 10.20
N ASP A 40 12.57 0.24 9.96
CA ASP A 40 11.52 0.27 8.94
C ASP A 40 10.50 1.37 9.22
N TRP A 41 10.10 1.52 10.50
CA TRP A 41 9.14 2.54 10.91
C TRP A 41 9.72 3.95 10.74
N ILE A 42 10.97 4.19 11.15
CA ILE A 42 11.67 5.48 10.96
C ILE A 42 11.73 5.82 9.47
N SER A 43 12.11 4.87 8.62
CA SER A 43 12.24 5.06 7.18
C SER A 43 10.90 5.44 6.55
N LYS A 44 9.84 4.69 6.87
CA LYS A 44 8.48 4.95 6.35
C LYS A 44 7.93 6.29 6.83
N SER A 45 7.99 6.58 8.13
CA SER A 45 7.48 7.82 8.71
C SER A 45 8.29 9.05 8.26
N GLY A 46 9.60 8.93 8.14
CA GLY A 46 10.47 9.98 7.62
C GLY A 46 10.16 10.34 6.16
N LEU A 47 9.94 9.33 5.32
CA LEU A 47 9.51 9.54 3.93
C LEU A 47 8.13 10.20 3.86
N GLU A 48 7.20 9.78 4.71
CA GLU A 48 5.86 10.37 4.81
C GLU A 48 5.91 11.86 5.16
N VAL A 49 6.64 12.22 6.22
CA VAL A 49 6.83 13.62 6.64
C VAL A 49 7.49 14.45 5.54
N THR A 50 8.50 13.89 4.87
CA THR A 50 9.20 14.54 3.76
C THR A 50 8.23 14.86 2.61
N ARG A 51 7.40 13.88 2.22
CA ARG A 51 6.40 14.04 1.16
C ARG A 51 5.29 15.02 1.55
N LEU A 52 4.90 15.07 2.83
CA LEU A 52 3.91 16.01 3.35
C LEU A 52 4.41 17.46 3.39
N LYS A 53 5.70 17.67 3.70
CA LYS A 53 6.29 18.99 4.02
C LYS A 53 5.87 20.10 3.08
N LYS A 54 5.94 19.88 1.77
CA LYS A 54 5.58 20.90 0.77
C LYS A 54 4.09 21.25 0.82
N GLN A 55 3.21 20.24 0.85
CA GLN A 55 1.77 20.46 0.88
C GLN A 55 1.33 21.14 2.17
N ILE A 56 1.88 20.71 3.30
CA ILE A 56 1.61 21.34 4.60
C ILE A 56 2.07 22.79 4.62
N LYS A 57 3.24 23.12 4.06
CA LYS A 57 3.71 24.50 3.95
C LYS A 57 2.73 25.38 3.15
N ILE A 58 2.19 24.87 2.05
CA ILE A 58 1.18 25.58 1.23
C ILE A 58 -0.10 25.81 2.05
N GLN A 59 -0.61 24.77 2.71
CA GLN A 59 -1.83 24.89 3.52
C GLN A 59 -1.63 25.83 4.72
N LYS A 60 -0.50 25.72 5.45
CA LYS A 60 -0.17 26.62 6.56
C LYS A 60 -0.21 28.09 6.11
N ARG A 61 0.38 28.44 4.96
CA ARG A 61 0.34 29.82 4.44
C ARG A 61 -1.08 30.31 4.17
N TYR A 62 -1.93 29.47 3.57
CA TYR A 62 -3.34 29.82 3.35
C TYR A 62 -4.09 30.01 4.67
N TYR A 63 -3.88 29.11 5.63
CA TYR A 63 -4.62 29.10 6.88
C TYR A 63 -4.18 30.13 7.90
N LEU A 64 -2.93 30.59 7.82
CA LEU A 64 -2.43 31.67 8.66
C LEU A 64 -3.31 32.93 8.58
N VAL A 65 -3.87 33.20 7.40
CA VAL A 65 -4.75 34.36 7.17
C VAL A 65 -6.24 33.98 7.26
N ASN A 66 -6.64 32.86 6.64
CA ASN A 66 -8.07 32.57 6.43
C ASN A 66 -8.72 31.78 7.58
N ASN A 67 -7.96 31.00 8.35
CA ASN A 67 -8.49 30.25 9.48
C ASN A 67 -7.33 29.88 10.44
N PRO A 68 -6.95 30.79 11.36
CA PRO A 68 -5.83 30.60 12.28
C PRO A 68 -5.95 29.33 13.13
N SER A 69 -7.16 28.95 13.54
CA SER A 69 -7.37 27.70 14.28
C SER A 69 -6.96 26.46 13.48
N VAL A 70 -7.24 26.43 12.17
CA VAL A 70 -6.76 25.34 11.30
C VAL A 70 -5.25 25.42 11.14
N TYR A 71 -4.68 26.63 11.02
CA TYR A 71 -3.22 26.80 10.98
C TYR A 71 -2.55 26.19 12.20
N ASP A 72 -3.01 26.49 13.41
CA ASP A 72 -2.44 26.00 14.66
C ASP A 72 -2.46 24.46 14.71
N ILE A 73 -3.61 23.86 14.35
CA ILE A 73 -3.75 22.40 14.27
C ILE A 73 -2.75 21.81 13.28
N LEU A 74 -2.61 22.39 12.08
CA LEU A 74 -1.65 21.88 11.10
C LEU A 74 -0.20 22.08 11.56
N ASN A 75 0.08 23.16 12.28
CA ASN A 75 1.40 23.47 12.79
C ASN A 75 1.82 22.51 13.88
N GLU A 76 1.07 22.48 14.98
CA GLU A 76 1.32 21.63 16.14
C GLU A 76 1.47 20.16 15.73
N ASN A 77 0.52 19.64 14.95
CA ASN A 77 0.51 18.21 14.63
C ASN A 77 1.59 17.82 13.61
N PHE A 78 1.98 18.73 12.71
CA PHE A 78 3.08 18.44 11.77
C PHE A 78 4.45 18.50 12.47
N GLU A 79 4.66 19.45 13.39
CA GLU A 79 5.90 19.50 14.18
C GLU A 79 5.98 18.31 15.15
N SER A 80 4.88 17.97 15.83
CA SER A 80 4.81 16.76 16.67
C SER A 80 5.18 15.49 15.89
N MET A 81 4.72 15.32 14.65
CA MET A 81 5.15 14.19 13.81
C MET A 81 6.66 14.16 13.55
N LYS A 82 7.31 15.32 13.39
CA LYS A 82 8.76 15.42 13.19
C LYS A 82 9.52 15.08 14.46
N ASP A 83 9.08 15.63 15.59
CA ASP A 83 9.74 15.46 16.89
C ASP A 83 9.66 14.00 17.35
N ILE A 84 8.50 13.35 17.18
CA ILE A 84 8.36 11.92 17.48
C ILE A 84 9.30 11.05 16.64
N ILE A 85 9.53 11.37 15.36
CA ILE A 85 10.50 10.64 14.54
C ILE A 85 11.93 10.85 15.06
N PHE A 86 12.24 12.06 15.54
CA PHE A 86 13.53 12.37 16.15
C PHE A 86 13.74 11.56 17.44
N ASP A 87 12.74 11.50 18.32
CA ASP A 87 12.80 10.72 19.57
C ASP A 87 13.01 9.22 19.28
N VAL A 88 12.27 8.67 18.32
CA VAL A 88 12.40 7.26 17.94
C VAL A 88 13.77 6.94 17.33
N LYS A 89 14.42 7.89 16.65
CA LYS A 89 15.82 7.71 16.23
C LYS A 89 16.74 7.64 17.45
N GLY A 90 16.52 8.48 18.45
CA GLY A 90 17.23 8.41 19.73
C GLY A 90 17.08 7.04 20.41
N TYR A 91 15.85 6.49 20.43
CA TYR A 91 15.60 5.13 20.97
C TYR A 91 16.35 4.05 20.18
N ARG A 92 16.37 4.15 18.85
CA ARG A 92 17.12 3.24 17.96
C ARG A 92 18.62 3.29 18.28
N ASP A 93 19.17 4.49 18.44
CA ASP A 93 20.59 4.71 18.74
C ASP A 93 20.96 4.13 20.12
N GLN A 94 20.11 4.35 21.13
CA GLN A 94 20.30 3.76 22.46
C GLN A 94 20.30 2.22 22.43
N ILE A 95 19.32 1.61 21.75
CA ILE A 95 19.26 0.13 21.62
C ILE A 95 20.49 -0.39 20.89
N THR A 96 20.94 0.31 19.84
CA THR A 96 22.12 -0.09 19.06
C THR A 96 23.37 -0.08 19.95
N GLY A 97 23.57 0.98 20.73
CA GLY A 97 24.68 1.05 21.68
C GLY A 97 24.64 -0.06 22.74
N LEU A 98 23.47 -0.40 23.27
CA LEU A 98 23.33 -1.52 24.21
C LEU A 98 23.63 -2.88 23.55
N ILE A 99 23.19 -3.09 22.31
CA ILE A 99 23.51 -4.31 21.55
C ILE A 99 25.01 -4.40 21.27
N ASP A 100 25.67 -3.29 20.96
CA ASP A 100 27.11 -3.26 20.68
C ASP A 100 27.91 -3.66 21.91
N ILE A 101 27.54 -3.15 23.10
CA ILE A 101 28.13 -3.56 24.38
C ILE A 101 27.98 -5.07 24.59
N LEU A 102 26.77 -5.61 24.39
CA LEU A 102 26.47 -7.04 24.57
C LEU A 102 27.12 -7.97 23.54
N ASN A 103 27.66 -7.45 22.42
CA ASN A 103 28.37 -8.25 21.41
C ASN A 103 29.89 -8.32 21.67
N ILE A 104 30.41 -7.60 22.66
CA ILE A 104 31.84 -7.64 22.99
C ILE A 104 32.16 -9.01 23.63
N PRO A 105 33.21 -9.73 23.18
CA PRO A 105 33.61 -10.97 23.82
C PRO A 105 33.94 -10.75 25.30
N ASP A 106 33.47 -11.63 26.20
CA ASP A 106 33.63 -11.54 27.67
C ASP A 106 32.93 -10.33 28.35
N SER A 107 32.01 -9.67 27.65
CA SER A 107 31.21 -8.57 28.22
C SER A 107 29.98 -9.04 29.00
N ASP A 108 29.21 -8.06 29.47
CA ASP A 108 27.90 -8.24 30.08
C ASP A 108 26.94 -9.10 29.25
N SER A 109 26.11 -9.85 29.97
CA SER A 109 24.97 -10.58 29.41
C SER A 109 23.70 -9.72 29.46
N LEU A 110 22.63 -10.16 28.79
CA LEU A 110 21.32 -9.48 28.84
C LEU A 110 20.79 -9.31 30.28
N HIS A 111 21.19 -10.20 31.18
CA HIS A 111 20.79 -10.21 32.59
C HIS A 111 21.81 -9.52 33.51
N SER A 112 22.92 -9.01 32.95
CA SER A 112 23.85 -8.17 33.72
C SER A 112 23.14 -6.91 34.21
N ILE A 113 23.50 -6.51 35.43
CA ILE A 113 22.95 -5.35 36.13
C ILE A 113 23.76 -4.12 35.72
N LEU A 114 23.07 -3.07 35.30
CA LEU A 114 23.65 -1.76 35.02
C LEU A 114 23.86 -0.96 36.32
N GLU A 115 24.62 0.14 36.24
CA GLU A 115 24.85 1.06 37.36
C GLU A 115 23.55 1.54 38.05
N ASP A 116 22.45 1.62 37.30
CA ASP A 116 21.11 2.01 37.78
C ASP A 116 20.29 0.83 38.39
N GLU A 117 20.93 -0.28 38.77
CA GLU A 117 20.31 -1.51 39.32
C GLU A 117 19.27 -2.21 38.41
N ILE A 118 19.14 -1.80 37.16
CA ILE A 118 18.28 -2.45 36.15
C ILE A 118 19.10 -3.34 35.21
N THR A 119 18.52 -4.44 34.73
CA THR A 119 19.18 -5.28 33.74
C THR A 119 19.13 -4.66 32.34
N TYR A 120 20.06 -5.06 31.45
CA TYR A 120 20.02 -4.68 30.04
C TYR A 120 18.69 -5.03 29.38
N ASP A 121 18.15 -6.24 29.64
CA ASP A 121 16.83 -6.66 29.16
C ASP A 121 15.74 -5.64 29.54
N ARG A 122 15.67 -5.30 30.84
CA ARG A 122 14.65 -4.38 31.36
C ARG A 122 14.78 -3.00 30.72
N LYS A 123 16.00 -2.47 30.58
CA LYS A 123 16.26 -1.19 29.92
C LYS A 123 15.83 -1.21 28.46
N ILE A 124 16.19 -2.24 27.72
CA ILE A 124 15.82 -2.41 26.31
C ILE A 124 14.30 -2.51 26.16
N ASN A 125 13.62 -3.24 27.04
CA ASN A 125 12.15 -3.36 27.04
C ASN A 125 11.44 -2.05 27.35
N LEU A 126 11.99 -1.21 28.24
CA LEU A 126 11.48 0.14 28.48
C LEU A 126 11.58 1.00 27.21
N ILE A 127 12.72 0.98 26.52
CA ILE A 127 12.90 1.72 25.27
C ILE A 127 11.93 1.23 24.18
N PHE A 128 11.71 -0.10 24.07
CA PHE A 128 10.70 -0.64 23.15
C PHE A 128 9.27 -0.19 23.50
N SER A 129 8.93 -0.08 24.77
CA SER A 129 7.65 0.46 25.23
C SER A 129 7.47 1.91 24.81
N GLU A 130 8.50 2.75 25.01
CA GLU A 130 8.50 4.15 24.58
C GLU A 130 8.34 4.30 23.06
N PHE A 131 9.01 3.45 22.29
CA PHE A 131 8.80 3.37 20.84
C PHE A 131 7.35 3.07 20.47
N ILE A 132 6.71 2.11 21.14
CA ILE A 132 5.30 1.76 20.88
C ILE A 132 4.38 2.94 21.20
N ASN A 133 4.63 3.66 22.29
CA ASN A 133 3.85 4.84 22.66
C ASN A 133 4.04 5.98 21.66
N SER A 134 5.29 6.25 21.27
CA SER A 134 5.64 7.23 20.23
C SER A 134 4.93 6.94 18.91
N LYS A 135 4.88 5.66 18.48
CA LYS A 135 4.13 5.26 17.28
C LYS A 135 2.64 5.58 17.38
N LYS A 136 2.02 5.41 18.56
CA LYS A 136 0.61 5.75 18.78
C LYS A 136 0.40 7.26 18.71
N GLU A 137 1.28 8.05 19.33
CA GLU A 137 1.21 9.52 19.27
C GLU A 137 1.41 10.04 17.85
N TYR A 138 2.35 9.48 17.08
CA TYR A 138 2.54 9.82 15.67
C TYR A 138 1.24 9.65 14.87
N LEU A 139 0.55 8.52 15.05
CA LEU A 139 -0.73 8.25 14.38
C LEU A 139 -1.83 9.22 14.84
N LYS A 140 -1.85 9.60 16.12
CA LYS A 140 -2.78 10.62 16.63
C LYS A 140 -2.51 11.97 15.98
N SER A 141 -1.26 12.43 15.93
CA SER A 141 -0.88 13.70 15.30
C SER A 141 -1.22 13.70 13.80
N LYS A 142 -0.89 12.62 13.09
CA LYS A 142 -1.30 12.42 11.68
C LYS A 142 -2.81 12.53 11.49
N ASN A 143 -3.59 11.90 12.37
CA ASN A 143 -5.06 11.93 12.29
C ASN A 143 -5.64 13.31 12.61
N ARG A 144 -5.11 14.00 13.63
CA ARG A 144 -5.49 15.38 13.97
C ARG A 144 -5.18 16.34 12.82
N LEU A 145 -4.03 16.18 12.17
CA LEU A 145 -3.65 16.93 10.97
C LEU A 145 -4.68 16.73 9.84
N LYS A 146 -5.08 15.47 9.56
CA LYS A 146 -6.13 15.17 8.57
C LYS A 146 -7.48 15.79 8.95
N ARG A 147 -7.87 15.73 10.23
CA ARG A 147 -9.12 16.34 10.74
C ARG A 147 -9.09 17.85 10.63
N GLY A 148 -7.94 18.50 10.87
CA GLY A 148 -7.76 19.94 10.70
C GLY A 148 -8.15 20.41 9.30
N LEU A 149 -7.64 19.73 8.26
CA LEU A 149 -8.02 20.03 6.87
C LEU A 149 -9.48 19.71 6.57
N MET A 150 -10.04 18.68 7.21
CA MET A 150 -11.42 18.26 6.98
C MET A 150 -12.44 19.32 7.47
N ARG A 151 -12.07 20.18 8.42
CA ARG A 151 -12.92 21.31 8.86
C ARG A 151 -13.31 22.23 7.70
N ASP A 152 -12.44 22.32 6.69
CA ASP A 152 -12.65 23.08 5.46
C ASP A 152 -12.95 22.17 4.26
N LEU A 153 -13.44 20.96 4.52
CA LEU A 153 -13.75 19.97 3.49
C LEU A 153 -12.56 19.67 2.57
N LYS A 154 -11.32 19.74 3.09
CA LYS A 154 -10.11 19.31 2.37
C LYS A 154 -9.61 17.98 2.90
N LYS A 155 -8.95 17.23 2.03
CA LYS A 155 -8.30 15.96 2.40
C LYS A 155 -6.91 15.86 1.82
N ILE A 156 -6.01 15.25 2.58
CA ILE A 156 -4.72 14.79 2.09
C ILE A 156 -4.92 13.45 1.40
N VAL A 157 -4.28 13.31 0.25
CA VAL A 157 -4.20 12.05 -0.48
C VAL A 157 -2.74 11.71 -0.72
N PHE A 158 -2.34 10.54 -0.23
CA PHE A 158 -1.08 9.91 -0.59
C PHE A 158 -1.29 9.13 -1.87
N LEU A 159 -0.52 9.46 -2.91
CA LEU A 159 -0.64 8.80 -4.21
C LEU A 159 -0.38 7.31 -4.10
N GLU A 160 0.72 6.93 -3.46
CA GLU A 160 1.12 5.52 -3.29
C GLU A 160 0.03 4.68 -2.61
N ASP A 161 -0.53 5.14 -1.49
CA ASP A 161 -1.62 4.43 -0.81
C ASP A 161 -2.83 4.22 -1.74
N LYS A 162 -3.18 5.27 -2.49
CA LYS A 162 -4.35 5.27 -3.35
C LYS A 162 -4.19 4.40 -4.58
N THR A 163 -3.04 4.47 -5.24
CA THR A 163 -2.73 3.66 -6.41
C THR A 163 -2.53 2.20 -6.05
N ASN A 164 -1.89 1.89 -4.91
CA ASN A 164 -1.77 0.54 -4.39
C ASN A 164 -3.13 -0.08 -4.09
N GLN A 165 -4.03 0.65 -3.43
CA GLN A 165 -5.41 0.20 -3.22
C GLN A 165 -6.07 -0.16 -4.56
N TRP A 166 -5.90 0.68 -5.58
CA TRP A 166 -6.51 0.50 -6.88
C TRP A 166 -5.91 -0.64 -7.70
N LYS A 167 -4.61 -0.88 -7.58
CA LYS A 167 -3.92 -2.04 -8.15
C LYS A 167 -4.43 -3.33 -7.52
N ASN A 168 -4.55 -3.37 -6.19
CA ASN A 168 -5.12 -4.51 -5.48
C ASN A 168 -6.59 -4.77 -5.90
N GLU A 169 -7.40 -3.71 -6.00
CA GLU A 169 -8.77 -3.84 -6.52
C GLU A 169 -8.84 -4.35 -7.97
N PHE A 170 -7.82 -4.05 -8.79
CA PHE A 170 -7.75 -4.54 -10.17
C PHE A 170 -7.21 -5.95 -10.28
N PHE A 171 -6.35 -6.38 -9.36
CA PHE A 171 -5.91 -7.76 -9.27
C PHE A 171 -7.10 -8.72 -9.15
N GLU A 172 -8.08 -8.38 -8.31
CA GLU A 172 -9.35 -9.16 -8.23
C GLU A 172 -10.12 -9.21 -9.57
N LEU A 173 -10.03 -8.15 -10.38
CA LEU A 173 -10.65 -8.13 -11.70
C LEU A 173 -9.86 -8.92 -12.74
N SER A 174 -8.52 -8.93 -12.66
CA SER A 174 -7.69 -9.75 -13.54
C SER A 174 -7.85 -11.24 -13.25
N LEU A 175 -8.07 -11.64 -11.99
CA LEU A 175 -8.44 -13.01 -11.65
C LEU A 175 -9.74 -13.46 -12.34
N LYS A 176 -10.80 -12.62 -12.31
CA LYS A 176 -12.05 -12.89 -13.03
C LYS A 176 -11.88 -12.99 -14.54
N ARG A 177 -10.92 -12.26 -15.10
CA ARG A 177 -10.57 -12.39 -16.52
C ARG A 177 -9.93 -13.75 -16.79
N LEU A 178 -9.03 -14.22 -15.92
CA LEU A 178 -8.40 -15.53 -16.07
C LEU A 178 -9.40 -16.69 -16.02
N GLU A 179 -10.49 -16.56 -15.26
CA GLU A 179 -11.59 -17.54 -15.25
C GLU A 179 -12.23 -17.71 -16.64
N LEU A 180 -12.18 -16.69 -17.50
CA LEU A 180 -12.70 -16.76 -18.87
C LEU A 180 -11.79 -17.57 -19.80
N ASN A 181 -10.56 -17.89 -19.41
CA ASN A 181 -9.61 -18.59 -20.28
C ASN A 181 -10.16 -19.94 -20.75
N HIS A 182 -10.82 -20.70 -19.89
CA HIS A 182 -11.41 -21.98 -20.30
C HIS A 182 -12.45 -21.81 -21.41
N SER A 183 -13.36 -20.84 -21.26
CA SER A 183 -14.37 -20.52 -22.29
C SER A 183 -13.75 -19.99 -23.57
N ILE A 184 -12.69 -19.18 -23.47
CA ILE A 184 -11.94 -18.67 -24.63
C ILE A 184 -11.26 -19.83 -25.37
N THR A 185 -10.58 -20.73 -24.66
CA THR A 185 -9.94 -21.91 -25.27
C THR A 185 -10.95 -22.84 -25.92
N LYS A 186 -12.11 -23.08 -25.29
CA LYS A 186 -13.20 -23.85 -25.92
C LYS A 186 -13.64 -23.19 -27.24
N PHE A 187 -13.85 -21.88 -27.23
CA PHE A 187 -14.20 -21.12 -28.43
C PHE A 187 -13.13 -21.18 -29.52
N GLU A 188 -11.84 -21.12 -29.16
CA GLU A 188 -10.73 -21.26 -30.12
C GLU A 188 -10.72 -22.65 -30.78
N THR A 189 -11.00 -23.72 -30.02
CA THR A 189 -11.15 -25.08 -30.56
C THR A 189 -12.30 -25.17 -31.56
N GLU A 190 -13.48 -24.64 -31.22
CA GLU A 190 -14.63 -24.59 -32.12
C GLU A 190 -14.30 -23.80 -33.40
N LEU A 191 -13.60 -22.68 -33.26
CA LEU A 191 -13.16 -21.85 -34.38
C LEU A 191 -12.21 -22.62 -35.32
N ASN A 192 -11.33 -23.46 -34.78
CA ASN A 192 -10.43 -24.31 -35.57
C ASN A 192 -11.20 -25.43 -36.29
N MET A 193 -12.17 -26.07 -35.62
CA MET A 193 -13.01 -27.11 -36.21
C MET A 193 -13.85 -26.56 -37.37
N MET A 194 -14.29 -25.31 -37.30
CA MET A 194 -15.05 -24.65 -38.37
C MET A 194 -14.26 -24.42 -39.66
N ILE A 195 -12.93 -24.50 -39.66
CA ILE A 195 -12.13 -24.46 -40.89
C ILE A 195 -12.50 -25.63 -41.81
N PHE A 196 -12.96 -26.73 -41.23
CA PHE A 196 -13.28 -27.98 -41.94
C PHE A 196 -14.79 -28.17 -42.22
N ASN A 197 -15.66 -27.25 -41.79
CA ASN A 197 -17.12 -27.33 -41.99
C ASN A 197 -17.63 -26.32 -43.02
N ASP A 198 -18.61 -26.72 -43.86
CA ASP A 198 -19.09 -25.92 -44.99
C ASP A 198 -20.27 -24.96 -44.72
N ASP A 199 -20.71 -24.82 -43.48
CA ASP A 199 -21.76 -23.88 -43.10
C ASP A 199 -21.27 -22.42 -43.15
N TYR A 200 -21.62 -21.72 -44.23
CA TYR A 200 -21.22 -20.33 -44.48
C TYR A 200 -21.76 -19.35 -43.43
N ASP A 201 -22.99 -19.51 -42.97
CA ASP A 201 -23.64 -18.57 -42.04
C ASP A 201 -23.05 -18.69 -40.64
N ASN A 202 -22.76 -19.91 -40.19
CA ASN A 202 -22.05 -20.14 -38.94
C ASN A 202 -20.60 -19.62 -39.00
N ARG A 203 -19.87 -19.84 -40.10
CA ARG A 203 -18.53 -19.27 -40.31
C ARG A 203 -18.53 -17.74 -40.18
N LYS A 204 -19.53 -17.04 -40.75
CA LYS A 204 -19.65 -15.57 -40.67
C LYS A 204 -19.94 -15.09 -39.24
N LYS A 205 -20.81 -15.77 -38.50
CA LYS A 205 -21.12 -15.45 -37.09
C LYS A 205 -19.90 -15.63 -36.19
N ILE A 206 -19.19 -16.76 -36.30
CA ILE A 206 -17.99 -17.04 -35.52
C ILE A 206 -16.86 -16.06 -35.85
N LYS A 207 -16.63 -15.73 -37.12
CA LYS A 207 -15.62 -14.72 -37.50
C LYS A 207 -15.91 -13.34 -36.89
N LYS A 208 -17.18 -12.94 -36.81
CA LYS A 208 -17.58 -11.69 -36.14
C LYS A 208 -17.32 -11.76 -34.63
N LEU A 209 -17.63 -12.90 -34.00
CA LEU A 209 -17.38 -13.12 -32.58
C LEU A 209 -15.88 -13.10 -32.25
N SER A 210 -15.05 -13.81 -33.01
CA SER A 210 -13.59 -13.81 -32.86
C SER A 210 -13.00 -12.40 -32.91
N ARG A 211 -13.44 -11.57 -33.86
CA ARG A 211 -13.03 -10.15 -33.92
C ARG A 211 -13.45 -9.35 -32.69
N ARG A 212 -14.64 -9.61 -32.12
CA ARG A 212 -15.09 -8.95 -30.88
C ARG A 212 -14.22 -9.37 -29.70
N ILE A 213 -14.01 -10.67 -29.51
CA ILE A 213 -13.14 -11.21 -28.45
C ILE A 213 -11.73 -10.61 -28.55
N LYS A 214 -11.14 -10.57 -29.75
CA LYS A 214 -9.82 -9.94 -29.96
C LYS A 214 -9.80 -8.46 -29.56
N ARG A 215 -10.83 -7.68 -29.92
CA ARG A 215 -10.94 -6.27 -29.52
C ARG A 215 -11.08 -6.13 -28.00
N TYR A 216 -11.89 -6.97 -27.38
CA TYR A 216 -12.03 -6.99 -25.93
C TYR A 216 -10.70 -7.32 -25.23
N THR A 217 -9.99 -8.35 -25.67
CA THR A 217 -8.67 -8.72 -25.13
C THR A 217 -7.67 -7.58 -25.25
N SER A 218 -7.59 -6.93 -26.42
CA SER A 218 -6.72 -5.76 -26.61
C SER A 218 -7.06 -4.64 -25.63
N ARG A 219 -8.35 -4.35 -25.47
CA ARG A 219 -8.81 -3.28 -24.59
C ARG A 219 -8.57 -3.59 -23.10
N LEU A 220 -8.73 -4.84 -22.68
CA LEU A 220 -8.40 -5.28 -21.32
C LEU A 220 -6.90 -5.12 -21.04
N ASN A 221 -6.03 -5.51 -21.99
CA ASN A 221 -4.57 -5.35 -21.87
C ASN A 221 -4.15 -3.87 -21.76
N GLU A 222 -4.76 -2.98 -22.53
CA GLU A 222 -4.53 -1.54 -22.43
C GLU A 222 -4.89 -1.00 -21.04
N ILE A 223 -6.02 -1.44 -20.49
CA ILE A 223 -6.47 -1.03 -19.16
C ILE A 223 -5.51 -1.56 -18.08
N GLU A 224 -5.08 -2.81 -18.16
CA GLU A 224 -4.10 -3.39 -17.23
C GLU A 224 -2.77 -2.62 -17.29
N THR A 225 -2.26 -2.35 -18.50
CA THR A 225 -1.04 -1.56 -18.69
C THR A 225 -1.16 -0.16 -18.07
N TYR A 226 -2.34 0.46 -18.15
CA TYR A 226 -2.61 1.74 -17.50
C TYR A 226 -2.55 1.61 -15.96
N VAL A 227 -3.15 0.56 -15.39
CA VAL A 227 -3.15 0.30 -13.94
C VAL A 227 -1.74 0.02 -13.43
N ASP A 228 -0.93 -0.72 -14.18
CA ASP A 228 0.47 -1.00 -13.82
C ASP A 228 1.29 0.30 -13.74
N LYS A 229 1.08 1.20 -14.72
CA LYS A 229 1.77 2.50 -14.83
C LYS A 229 1.14 3.62 -13.99
N LEU A 230 0.13 3.31 -13.19
CA LEU A 230 -0.70 4.31 -12.51
C LEU A 230 0.10 5.25 -11.60
N ASP A 231 1.15 4.77 -10.93
CA ASP A 231 2.00 5.60 -10.06
C ASP A 231 2.71 6.69 -10.86
N SER A 232 3.31 6.31 -12.00
CA SER A 232 4.01 7.23 -12.89
C SER A 232 3.05 8.24 -13.52
N ILE A 233 1.88 7.78 -13.95
CA ILE A 233 0.82 8.63 -14.52
C ILE A 233 0.36 9.66 -13.48
N ALA A 234 0.04 9.22 -12.27
CA ALA A 234 -0.44 10.08 -11.21
C ALA A 234 0.66 11.07 -10.74
N LEU A 235 1.90 10.61 -10.62
CA LEU A 235 3.03 11.46 -10.26
C LEU A 235 3.31 12.51 -11.33
N LYS A 236 3.22 12.17 -12.62
CA LYS A 236 3.39 13.12 -13.73
C LYS A 236 2.30 14.18 -13.74
N GLU A 237 1.07 13.82 -13.38
CA GLU A 237 -0.06 14.76 -13.33
C GLU A 237 -0.01 15.68 -12.10
N ILE A 238 0.29 15.15 -10.92
CA ILE A 238 0.25 15.88 -9.65
C ILE A 238 1.59 16.56 -9.32
N GLY A 239 2.70 16.04 -9.84
CA GLY A 239 4.07 16.48 -9.58
C GLY A 239 4.63 16.08 -8.21
N HIS A 240 3.80 15.50 -7.32
CA HIS A 240 4.17 15.16 -5.95
C HIS A 240 3.46 13.89 -5.48
N TRP A 241 4.10 13.15 -4.58
CA TRP A 241 3.52 11.96 -3.94
C TRP A 241 2.33 12.23 -3.02
N VAL A 242 2.13 13.50 -2.65
CA VAL A 242 1.05 13.93 -1.78
C VAL A 242 0.42 15.19 -2.37
N TYR A 243 -0.91 15.25 -2.34
CA TYR A 243 -1.68 16.43 -2.69
C TYR A 243 -2.84 16.62 -1.72
N VAL A 244 -3.28 17.87 -1.60
CA VAL A 244 -4.47 18.26 -0.86
C VAL A 244 -5.55 18.62 -1.86
N ILE A 245 -6.75 18.10 -1.68
CA ILE A 245 -7.88 18.38 -2.57
C ILE A 245 -9.14 18.62 -1.75
N GLY A 246 -9.94 19.58 -2.19
CA GLY A 246 -11.29 19.79 -1.69
C GLY A 246 -12.18 18.57 -1.98
N VAL A 247 -13.13 18.30 -1.09
CA VAL A 247 -14.11 17.22 -1.26
C VAL A 247 -14.93 17.47 -2.53
N ARG A 248 -15.34 18.73 -2.77
CA ARG A 248 -16.13 19.19 -3.92
C ARG A 248 -15.29 19.55 -5.15
N GLU A 249 -13.97 19.64 -5.01
CA GLU A 249 -13.09 19.95 -6.14
C GLU A 249 -13.06 18.80 -7.16
N LYS A 250 -12.91 19.19 -8.43
CA LYS A 250 -12.76 18.27 -9.56
C LYS A 250 -11.57 17.36 -9.30
N LYS A 251 -11.81 16.05 -9.43
CA LYS A 251 -10.76 15.05 -9.22
C LYS A 251 -9.74 15.09 -10.36
N PRO A 252 -8.47 14.73 -10.08
CA PRO A 252 -7.45 14.56 -11.12
C PRO A 252 -7.91 13.59 -12.21
N ASN A 253 -7.40 13.80 -13.42
CA ASN A 253 -7.73 13.02 -14.60
C ASN A 253 -7.36 11.55 -14.44
N PHE A 254 -6.24 11.23 -13.78
CA PHE A 254 -5.88 9.83 -13.53
C PHE A 254 -6.94 9.10 -12.69
N GLU A 255 -7.58 9.79 -11.73
CA GLU A 255 -8.67 9.21 -10.93
C GLU A 255 -9.94 8.98 -11.74
N LEU A 256 -10.28 9.95 -12.58
CA LEU A 256 -11.46 9.87 -13.45
C LEU A 256 -11.28 8.73 -14.48
N THR A 257 -10.09 8.65 -15.07
CA THR A 257 -9.71 7.61 -16.03
C THR A 257 -9.73 6.24 -15.39
N TYR A 258 -9.15 6.08 -14.19
CA TYR A 258 -9.22 4.83 -13.43
C TYR A 258 -10.67 4.37 -13.21
N LYS A 259 -11.55 5.25 -12.75
CA LYS A 259 -12.97 4.90 -12.52
C LYS A 259 -13.68 4.50 -13.80
N LYS A 260 -13.40 5.20 -14.91
CA LYS A 260 -13.93 4.84 -16.23
C LYS A 260 -13.46 3.45 -16.64
N TYR A 261 -12.15 3.21 -16.58
CA TYR A 261 -11.55 1.94 -16.97
C TYR A 261 -12.03 0.78 -16.11
N LYS A 262 -12.18 0.97 -14.79
CA LYS A 262 -12.76 -0.05 -13.90
C LYS A 262 -14.18 -0.45 -14.33
N LYS A 263 -15.03 0.53 -14.69
CA LYS A 263 -16.40 0.26 -15.18
C LYS A 263 -16.38 -0.47 -16.52
N GLU A 264 -15.53 0.00 -17.44
CA GLU A 264 -15.35 -0.57 -18.77
C GLU A 264 -14.86 -2.00 -18.71
N TYR A 265 -13.82 -2.27 -17.92
CA TYR A 265 -13.24 -3.59 -17.70
C TYR A 265 -14.29 -4.59 -17.18
N LYS A 266 -15.06 -4.20 -16.16
CA LYS A 266 -16.18 -5.01 -15.65
C LYS A 266 -17.29 -5.26 -16.68
N LYS A 267 -17.51 -4.33 -17.62
CA LYS A 267 -18.48 -4.50 -18.70
C LYS A 267 -17.96 -5.52 -19.70
N ILE A 268 -16.72 -5.35 -20.16
CA ILE A 268 -16.08 -6.25 -21.13
C ILE A 268 -16.03 -7.70 -20.62
N ILE A 269 -15.65 -7.93 -19.36
CA ILE A 269 -15.67 -9.29 -18.77
C ILE A 269 -17.06 -9.92 -18.84
N ARG A 270 -18.12 -9.16 -18.53
CA ARG A 270 -19.50 -9.63 -18.60
C ARG A 270 -19.92 -9.92 -20.04
N ASP A 271 -19.55 -9.04 -20.97
CA ASP A 271 -19.86 -9.19 -22.39
C ASP A 271 -19.19 -10.45 -22.96
N ILE A 272 -17.91 -10.71 -22.64
CA ILE A 272 -17.22 -11.96 -23.01
C ILE A 272 -17.94 -13.17 -22.42
N SER A 273 -18.23 -13.15 -21.12
CA SER A 273 -18.91 -14.28 -20.45
C SER A 273 -20.26 -14.58 -21.09
N PHE A 274 -21.05 -13.56 -21.44
CA PHE A 274 -22.33 -13.74 -22.11
C PHE A 274 -22.16 -14.27 -23.53
N GLU A 275 -21.24 -13.69 -24.32
CA GLU A 275 -21.02 -14.10 -25.71
C GLU A 275 -20.49 -15.55 -25.82
N LEU A 276 -19.72 -16.02 -24.84
CA LEU A 276 -19.15 -17.36 -24.82
C LEU A 276 -20.03 -18.41 -24.12
N LYS A 277 -21.10 -18.02 -23.41
CA LYS A 277 -22.08 -18.96 -22.83
C LYS A 277 -22.96 -19.66 -23.87
N GLY A 278 -23.10 -19.07 -25.06
CA GLY A 278 -23.92 -19.57 -26.16
C GLY A 278 -23.21 -20.52 -27.12
N ILE A 279 -22.01 -21.01 -26.75
CA ILE A 279 -21.15 -21.91 -27.53
C ILE A 279 -20.82 -23.13 -26.66
#